data_AF-A0A0M8XQH9-F1
#
_entry.id   AF-A0A0M8XQH9-F1
#
_cell.length_a   1.000
_cell.length_b   1.000
_cell.length_c   1.000
_cell.angle_alpha   90.00
_cell.angle_beta   90.00
_cell.angle_gamma   90.00
#
_symmetry.space_group_name_H-M   'P 1'
#
loop_
_entity.id
_entity.type
_entity.pdbx_description
1 polymer ?
#
loop_
_entity_poly.entity_id
_entity_poly.type
_entity_poly.pdbx_seq_one_letter_code
_entity_poly.pdbx_strand_id
1 'polypeptide(L)'
;MAGGGVPVDVTGWLLARARPCAFVVTAVGGTGARVAVERELRERGWRQAAAPGEADLLVVCGPEDAELADAVERVWEQMPGPRARVRVAGGDGAAPLLDSARGHLLDVDRQRRQAAERDARARERAQRSDGDGHGNAGHGRDESPGDGGAQGGGDGKSEGGGDDHGDADGGHGQGDGHGNGGGDGAGQDDGHGHGSGDGDSDDGHGHGHDHGGMSMPGGIPMADRGPDRDGLRLDRLHVHLGPALADWPAGLRLRLTLQGDVVQEAEAEIVGGTAVASAFWDVPGPAADLDSAQRFLAVAGWSAAAEAGRRWRDALLAEPGPGEPTRRGVLRWLRRVRRSRVLRWSTDGLGRIGGSAPDPLRGDVTDRWARLLDGVEAAVGAPGVSDAAGRDRPASDSRAQAAEAALDLLPSLVTGRELAAVRLTVASLDPDAEALRAHVPGRSHG
;
A
#
# COMPACT_ATOMS: atom_id res chain seq x y z
N MET A 1 47.76 -21.75 26.92
CA MET A 1 46.98 -21.94 25.68
C MET A 1 45.57 -21.46 25.96
N ALA A 2 45.31 -20.16 25.79
CA ALA A 2 43.98 -19.60 25.94
C ALA A 2 43.15 -20.00 24.72
N GLY A 3 42.14 -20.85 24.92
CA GLY A 3 41.16 -21.18 23.89
C GLY A 3 40.26 -19.97 23.65
N GLY A 4 40.65 -19.11 22.71
CA GLY A 4 39.76 -18.09 22.19
C GLY A 4 38.57 -18.77 21.52
N GLY A 5 37.39 -18.66 22.13
CA GLY A 5 36.15 -19.10 21.52
C GLY A 5 35.93 -18.34 20.21
N VAL A 6 35.67 -19.06 19.12
CA VAL A 6 35.30 -18.45 17.85
C VAL A 6 34.01 -17.66 18.07
N PRO A 7 33.97 -16.34 17.82
CA PRO A 7 32.74 -15.57 17.94
C PRO A 7 31.69 -16.19 17.01
N VAL A 8 30.57 -16.61 17.58
CA VAL A 8 29.45 -17.14 16.80
C VAL A 8 28.87 -16.01 15.97
N ASP A 9 28.79 -16.19 14.66
CA ASP A 9 28.06 -15.28 13.78
C ASP A 9 26.55 -15.46 14.01
N VAL A 10 26.04 -14.83 15.06
CA VAL A 10 24.62 -14.87 15.44
C VAL A 10 23.75 -14.33 14.31
N THR A 11 24.23 -13.32 13.58
CA THR A 11 23.50 -12.73 12.44
C THR A 11 23.38 -13.73 11.30
N GLY A 12 24.47 -14.36 10.85
CA GLY A 12 24.43 -15.42 9.84
C GLY A 12 23.59 -16.63 10.29
N TRP A 13 23.68 -17.01 11.56
CA TRP A 13 22.86 -18.10 12.12
C TRP A 13 21.35 -17.80 12.11
N LEU A 14 20.96 -16.57 12.45
CA LEU A 14 19.56 -16.12 12.40
C LEU A 14 19.06 -16.01 10.97
N LEU A 15 19.85 -15.43 10.06
CA LEU A 15 19.49 -15.28 8.65
C LEU A 15 19.30 -16.65 7.96
N ALA A 16 20.15 -17.64 8.27
CA ALA A 16 20.01 -18.99 7.74
C ALA A 16 18.69 -19.68 8.16
N ARG A 17 18.14 -19.31 9.32
CA ARG A 17 16.88 -19.83 9.87
C ARG A 17 15.66 -18.98 9.54
N ALA A 18 15.86 -17.72 9.16
CA ALA A 18 14.79 -16.81 8.79
C ALA A 18 14.07 -17.34 7.54
N ARG A 19 12.74 -17.26 7.58
CA ARG A 19 11.89 -17.55 6.42
C ARG A 19 11.65 -16.24 5.67
N PRO A 20 12.06 -16.14 4.41
CA PRO A 20 11.81 -14.94 3.62
C PRO A 20 10.33 -14.54 3.63
N CYS A 21 10.11 -13.24 3.65
CA CYS A 21 8.83 -12.57 3.56
C CYS A 21 8.80 -11.76 2.25
N ALA A 22 8.12 -12.31 1.25
CA ALA A 22 8.15 -11.80 -0.12
C ALA A 22 6.99 -10.84 -0.41
N PHE A 23 7.29 -9.61 -0.81
CA PHE A 23 6.34 -8.69 -1.42
C PHE A 23 6.32 -8.92 -2.93
N VAL A 24 5.17 -9.33 -3.46
CA VAL A 24 5.01 -9.72 -4.87
C VAL A 24 4.29 -8.63 -5.63
N VAL A 25 4.94 -8.06 -6.65
CA VAL A 25 4.39 -7.05 -7.56
C VAL A 25 4.22 -7.69 -8.93
N THR A 26 3.07 -7.46 -9.58
CA THR A 26 2.75 -8.10 -10.87
C THR A 26 2.55 -7.05 -11.96
N ALA A 27 3.38 -7.14 -12.99
CA ALA A 27 3.21 -6.39 -14.23
C ALA A 27 2.06 -6.98 -15.06
N VAL A 28 1.50 -6.17 -15.94
CA VAL A 28 0.57 -6.67 -16.97
C VAL A 28 1.32 -7.68 -17.86
N GLY A 29 0.75 -8.87 -18.06
CA GLY A 29 1.44 -10.02 -18.69
C GLY A 29 2.29 -10.87 -17.73
N GLY A 30 2.34 -10.51 -16.44
CA GLY A 30 3.10 -11.22 -15.41
C GLY A 30 2.31 -12.26 -14.63
N THR A 31 1.05 -12.53 -14.97
CA THR A 31 0.15 -13.40 -14.18
C THR A 31 0.72 -14.80 -14.01
N GLY A 32 1.23 -15.41 -15.09
CA GLY A 32 1.83 -16.75 -15.01
C GLY A 32 3.07 -16.80 -14.11
N ALA A 33 3.92 -15.77 -14.16
CA ALA A 33 5.07 -15.63 -13.27
C ALA A 33 4.63 -15.45 -11.81
N ARG A 34 3.61 -14.63 -11.54
CA ARG A 34 3.05 -14.45 -10.19
C ARG A 34 2.52 -15.77 -9.64
N VAL A 35 1.72 -16.51 -10.39
CA VAL A 35 1.15 -17.79 -9.97
C VAL A 35 2.26 -18.80 -9.63
N ALA A 36 3.31 -18.88 -10.46
CA ALA A 36 4.47 -19.73 -10.19
C ALA A 36 5.24 -19.31 -8.93
N VAL A 37 5.49 -18.01 -8.74
CA VAL A 37 6.15 -17.47 -7.54
C VAL A 37 5.33 -17.79 -6.29
N GLU A 38 4.02 -17.54 -6.28
CA GLU A 38 3.17 -17.85 -5.14
C GLU A 38 3.18 -19.33 -4.77
N ARG A 39 3.21 -20.23 -5.76
CA ARG A 39 3.37 -21.67 -5.56
C ARG A 39 4.71 -21.98 -4.88
N GLU A 40 5.80 -21.47 -5.41
CA GLU A 40 7.16 -21.66 -4.86
C GLU A 40 7.26 -21.16 -3.42
N LEU A 41 6.78 -19.95 -3.13
CA LEU A 41 6.77 -19.38 -1.80
C LEU A 41 6.05 -20.32 -0.81
N ARG A 42 4.87 -20.81 -1.19
CA ARG A 42 4.09 -21.73 -0.37
C ARG A 42 4.81 -23.06 -0.15
N GLU A 43 5.34 -23.68 -1.19
CA GLU A 43 6.03 -24.98 -1.11
C GLU A 43 7.31 -24.90 -0.26
N ARG A 44 7.98 -23.74 -0.28
CA ARG A 44 9.15 -23.44 0.55
C ARG A 44 8.78 -22.99 1.97
N GLY A 45 7.49 -22.78 2.25
CA GLY A 45 6.99 -22.26 3.53
C GLY A 45 7.39 -20.80 3.81
N TRP A 46 7.69 -20.03 2.76
CA TRP A 46 7.97 -18.59 2.82
C TRP A 46 6.65 -17.83 2.91
N ARG A 47 6.69 -16.63 3.50
CA ARG A 47 5.49 -15.80 3.69
C ARG A 47 5.35 -14.81 2.54
N GLN A 48 4.11 -14.51 2.17
CA GLN A 48 3.81 -13.37 1.31
C GLN A 48 3.50 -12.15 2.19
N ALA A 49 4.17 -11.05 1.92
CA ALA A 49 3.98 -9.78 2.61
C ALA A 49 2.79 -9.01 2.01
N ALA A 50 1.97 -8.44 2.88
CA ALA A 50 0.90 -7.50 2.57
C ALA A 50 1.40 -6.04 2.47
N ALA A 51 2.57 -5.73 3.06
CA ALA A 51 3.17 -4.40 3.02
C ALA A 51 4.69 -4.43 2.78
N PRO A 52 5.29 -3.39 2.15
CA PRO A 52 6.73 -3.33 1.95
C PRO A 52 7.54 -3.35 3.26
N GLY A 53 7.01 -2.72 4.32
CA GLY A 53 7.71 -2.58 5.60
C GLY A 53 7.96 -3.90 6.35
N GLU A 54 7.26 -4.98 6.00
CA GLU A 54 7.45 -6.32 6.61
C GLU A 54 8.18 -7.30 5.68
N ALA A 55 8.56 -6.85 4.48
CA ALA A 55 9.16 -7.69 3.46
C ALA A 55 10.69 -7.58 3.49
N ASP A 56 11.35 -8.71 3.24
CA ASP A 56 12.78 -8.80 2.97
C ASP A 56 13.06 -9.13 1.49
N LEU A 57 12.07 -9.64 0.76
CA LEU A 57 12.22 -10.02 -0.65
C LEU A 57 11.20 -9.30 -1.52
N LEU A 58 11.65 -8.51 -2.51
CA LEU A 58 10.80 -7.92 -3.54
C LEU A 58 10.84 -8.81 -4.79
N VAL A 59 9.69 -9.37 -5.18
CA VAL A 59 9.56 -10.17 -6.40
C VAL A 59 8.71 -9.41 -7.40
N VAL A 60 9.29 -9.07 -8.56
CA VAL A 60 8.58 -8.42 -9.67
C VAL A 60 8.27 -9.48 -10.72
N CYS A 61 6.99 -9.73 -10.98
CA CYS A 61 6.51 -10.75 -11.89
C CYS A 61 6.09 -10.12 -13.23
N GLY A 62 6.64 -10.61 -14.33
CA GLY A 62 6.33 -10.17 -15.69
C GLY A 62 7.38 -9.29 -16.36
N PRO A 63 7.04 -8.67 -17.50
CA PRO A 63 7.97 -7.91 -18.33
C PRO A 63 8.44 -6.61 -17.66
N GLU A 64 9.52 -6.04 -18.20
CA GLU A 64 9.97 -4.70 -17.80
C GLU A 64 9.04 -3.64 -18.36
N ASP A 65 8.68 -2.68 -17.52
CA ASP A 65 7.78 -1.59 -17.84
C ASP A 65 8.24 -0.35 -17.06
N ALA A 66 8.35 0.79 -17.74
CA ALA A 66 8.93 2.00 -17.17
C ALA A 66 8.04 2.59 -16.06
N GLU A 67 6.72 2.64 -16.27
CA GLU A 67 5.80 3.18 -15.26
C GLU A 67 5.72 2.27 -14.03
N LEU A 68 5.78 0.95 -14.23
CA LEU A 68 5.90 0.01 -13.12
C LEU A 68 7.26 0.11 -12.42
N ALA A 69 8.34 0.37 -13.15
CA ALA A 69 9.69 0.47 -12.57
C ALA A 69 9.75 1.57 -11.49
N ASP A 70 9.16 2.74 -11.74
CA ASP A 70 9.07 3.82 -10.76
C ASP A 70 8.28 3.41 -9.50
N ALA A 71 7.17 2.69 -9.69
CA ALA A 71 6.39 2.16 -8.56
C ALA A 71 7.16 1.10 -7.76
N VAL A 72 7.91 0.24 -8.45
CA VAL A 72 8.77 -0.78 -7.85
C VAL A 72 9.93 -0.14 -7.06
N GLU A 73 10.54 0.93 -7.57
CA GLU A 73 11.57 1.66 -6.82
C GLU A 73 11.00 2.32 -5.57
N ARG A 74 9.81 2.92 -5.63
CA ARG A 74 9.13 3.45 -4.43
C ARG A 74 8.85 2.37 -3.37
N VAL A 75 8.40 1.18 -3.80
CA VAL A 75 8.23 0.03 -2.90
C VAL A 75 9.57 -0.38 -2.30
N TRP A 76 10.62 -0.47 -3.12
CA TRP A 76 11.96 -0.83 -2.68
C TRP A 76 12.54 0.16 -1.66
N GLU A 77 12.30 1.46 -1.82
CA GLU A 77 12.71 2.48 -0.85
C GLU A 77 12.05 2.28 0.53
N GLN A 78 10.80 1.78 0.58
CA GLN A 78 10.06 1.54 1.82
C GLN A 78 10.42 0.24 2.55
N MET A 79 11.14 -0.69 1.91
CA MET A 79 11.51 -1.96 2.52
C MET A 79 12.69 -1.83 3.49
N PRO A 80 12.66 -2.40 4.70
CA PRO A 80 13.81 -2.42 5.59
C PRO A 80 14.94 -3.32 5.04
N GLY A 81 16.16 -3.14 5.55
CA GLY A 81 17.25 -4.10 5.36
C GLY A 81 17.26 -5.14 6.48
N PRO A 82 17.73 -6.38 6.27
CA PRO A 82 18.29 -6.91 5.02
C PRO A 82 17.22 -7.14 3.95
N ARG A 83 17.56 -6.87 2.68
CA ARG A 83 16.63 -6.99 1.55
C ARG A 83 17.25 -7.51 0.25
N ALA A 84 16.43 -8.16 -0.56
CA ALA A 84 16.78 -8.62 -1.90
C ALA A 84 15.65 -8.31 -2.88
N ARG A 85 16.00 -8.13 -4.16
CA ARG A 85 15.04 -7.93 -5.25
C ARG A 85 15.34 -8.91 -6.36
N VAL A 86 14.30 -9.46 -6.96
CA VAL A 86 14.40 -10.32 -8.14
C VAL A 86 13.23 -10.07 -9.09
N ARG A 87 13.49 -10.22 -10.39
CA ARG A 87 12.47 -10.15 -11.44
C ARG A 87 12.29 -11.54 -12.05
N VAL A 88 11.05 -12.00 -12.11
CA VAL A 88 10.64 -13.28 -12.70
C VAL A 88 9.80 -12.98 -13.94
N ALA A 89 10.40 -13.07 -15.12
CA ALA A 89 9.74 -12.70 -16.37
C ALA A 89 8.65 -13.70 -16.80
N GLY A 90 8.80 -14.99 -16.45
CA GLY A 90 7.88 -16.06 -16.82
C GLY A 90 7.85 -17.19 -15.79
N GLY A 91 6.86 -18.08 -15.91
CA GLY A 91 6.57 -19.12 -14.90
C GLY A 91 7.72 -20.10 -14.65
N ASP A 92 8.42 -20.54 -15.68
CA ASP A 92 9.43 -21.60 -15.60
C ASP A 92 10.72 -21.18 -14.86
N GLY A 93 10.94 -19.87 -14.68
CA GLY A 93 12.15 -19.33 -14.05
C GLY A 93 12.04 -19.06 -12.55
N ALA A 94 10.88 -19.26 -11.93
CA ALA A 94 10.62 -18.78 -10.57
C ALA A 94 11.56 -19.39 -9.51
N ALA A 95 11.69 -20.72 -9.48
CA ALA A 95 12.49 -21.43 -8.47
C ALA A 95 13.98 -20.98 -8.40
N PRO A 96 14.78 -21.05 -9.49
CA PRO A 96 16.20 -20.68 -9.42
C PRO A 96 16.40 -19.19 -9.11
N LEU A 97 15.48 -18.33 -9.54
CA LEU A 97 15.52 -16.90 -9.23
C LEU A 97 15.26 -16.62 -7.75
N LEU A 98 14.33 -17.34 -7.12
CA LEU A 98 14.09 -17.24 -5.69
C LEU A 98 15.26 -17.80 -4.86
N ASP A 99 15.94 -18.85 -5.34
CA ASP A 99 17.16 -19.36 -4.69
C ASP A 99 18.31 -18.35 -4.75
N SER A 100 18.52 -17.71 -5.90
CA SER A 100 19.48 -16.61 -6.04
C SER A 100 19.16 -15.44 -5.10
N ALA A 101 17.88 -15.05 -5.02
CA ALA A 101 17.45 -13.98 -4.13
C ALA A 101 17.66 -14.32 -2.65
N ARG A 102 17.44 -15.58 -2.24
CA ARG A 102 17.79 -16.06 -0.90
C ARG A 102 19.29 -15.98 -0.66
N GLY A 103 20.12 -16.34 -1.65
CA GLY A 103 21.57 -16.15 -1.58
C GLY A 103 21.95 -14.70 -1.27
N HIS A 104 21.31 -13.73 -1.93
CA HIS A 104 21.52 -12.31 -1.66
C HIS A 104 21.08 -11.87 -0.25
N LEU A 105 20.04 -12.47 0.33
CA LEU A 105 19.62 -12.20 1.72
C LEU A 105 20.64 -12.71 2.74
N LEU A 106 21.30 -13.83 2.43
CA LEU A 106 22.31 -14.45 3.30
C LEU A 106 23.69 -13.78 3.17
N ASP A 107 23.93 -12.99 2.13
CA ASP A 107 25.18 -12.25 1.92
C ASP A 107 25.27 -11.02 2.84
N VAL A 108 25.78 -11.22 4.05
CA VAL A 108 25.93 -10.19 5.10
C VAL A 108 26.73 -8.98 4.61
N ASP A 109 27.78 -9.17 3.82
CA ASP A 109 28.62 -8.07 3.36
C ASP A 109 27.89 -7.20 2.35
N ARG A 110 27.11 -7.82 1.44
CA ARG A 110 26.19 -7.10 0.56
C ARG A 110 25.16 -6.32 1.37
N GLN A 111 24.56 -6.93 2.39
CA GLN A 111 23.56 -6.25 3.22
C GLN A 111 24.14 -5.05 3.97
N ARG A 112 25.37 -5.15 4.48
CA ARG A 112 26.09 -4.05 5.14
C ARG A 112 26.41 -2.91 4.17
N ARG A 113 26.91 -3.21 2.97
CA ARG A 113 27.15 -2.19 1.93
C ARG A 113 25.87 -1.46 1.56
N GLN A 114 24.77 -2.19 1.35
CA GLN A 114 23.47 -1.59 1.05
C GLN A 114 22.92 -0.73 2.20
N ALA A 115 23.14 -1.12 3.45
CA ALA A 115 22.78 -0.28 4.60
C ALA A 115 23.57 1.02 4.60
N ALA A 116 24.89 0.97 4.44
CA ALA A 116 25.76 2.15 4.40
C ALA A 116 25.39 3.11 3.25
N GLU A 117 25.08 2.59 2.06
CA GLU A 117 24.62 3.39 0.92
C GLU A 117 23.28 4.09 1.21
N ARG A 118 22.33 3.43 1.88
CA ARG A 118 21.06 4.06 2.27
C ARG A 118 21.27 5.17 3.29
N ASP A 119 22.11 4.94 4.28
CA ASP A 119 22.43 5.94 5.30
C ASP A 119 23.12 7.16 4.70
N ALA A 120 24.05 6.95 3.75
CA ALA A 120 24.70 8.03 3.01
C ALA A 120 23.68 8.86 2.23
N ARG A 121 22.79 8.21 1.46
CA ARG A 121 21.72 8.90 0.70
C ARG A 121 20.76 9.66 1.60
N ALA A 122 20.41 9.11 2.76
CA ALA A 122 19.54 9.80 3.73
C ALA A 122 20.20 11.07 4.27
N ARG A 123 21.50 11.02 4.59
CA ARG A 123 22.28 12.19 5.02
C ARG A 123 22.38 13.26 3.93
N GLU A 124 22.64 12.85 2.68
CA GLU A 124 22.67 13.78 1.54
C GLU A 124 21.33 14.47 1.31
N ARG A 125 20.20 13.75 1.43
CA ARG A 125 18.85 14.33 1.32
C ARG A 125 18.58 15.36 2.43
N ALA A 126 18.98 15.08 3.67
CA ALA A 126 18.85 16.01 4.78
C ALA A 126 19.64 17.30 4.55
N GLN A 127 20.91 17.19 4.14
CA GLN A 127 21.78 18.34 3.88
C GLN A 127 21.28 19.26 2.76
N ARG A 128 20.63 18.69 1.73
CA ARG A 128 20.01 19.49 0.65
C ARG A 128 18.79 20.28 1.14
N SER A 129 18.03 19.75 2.09
CA SER A 129 16.86 20.44 2.64
C SER A 129 17.23 21.62 3.53
N ASP A 130 18.41 21.57 4.18
CA ASP A 130 18.89 22.64 5.07
C ASP A 130 19.62 23.78 4.31
N GLY A 131 20.05 23.54 3.06
CA GLY A 131 20.85 24.47 2.26
C GLY A 131 20.07 25.60 1.57
N ASP A 132 18.75 25.47 1.41
CA ASP A 132 17.92 26.46 0.70
C ASP A 132 17.39 27.59 1.61
N GLY A 133 17.79 27.62 2.89
CA GLY A 133 17.29 28.57 3.91
C GLY A 133 18.18 29.76 4.27
N HIS A 134 19.40 29.88 3.70
CA HIS A 134 20.36 30.92 4.11
C HIS A 134 20.84 31.80 2.96
N GLY A 135 19.91 32.47 2.29
CA GLY A 135 20.19 33.64 1.45
C GLY A 135 20.52 34.87 2.29
N ASN A 136 21.80 34.99 2.66
CA ASN A 136 22.54 36.21 3.04
C ASN A 136 21.73 37.54 3.05
N ALA A 137 21.03 37.83 4.14
CA ALA A 137 20.64 39.20 4.48
C ALA A 137 21.85 39.88 5.13
N GLY A 138 22.69 40.49 4.29
CA GLY A 138 23.73 41.39 4.74
C GLY A 138 23.10 42.50 5.59
N HIS A 139 23.36 42.48 6.90
CA HIS A 139 22.95 43.54 7.81
C HIS A 139 23.60 44.86 7.37
N GLY A 140 22.82 45.69 6.69
CA GLY A 140 23.09 47.13 6.56
C GLY A 140 23.12 47.72 7.96
N ARG A 141 24.30 48.20 8.36
CA ARG A 141 24.48 48.98 9.58
C ARG A 141 23.89 50.36 9.33
N ASP A 142 22.81 50.67 10.03
CA ASP A 142 22.30 52.03 10.17
C ASP A 142 23.32 52.84 10.99
N GLU A 143 23.94 53.82 10.35
CA GLU A 143 24.75 54.84 10.98
C GLU A 143 23.84 55.95 11.50
N SER A 144 23.89 56.24 12.80
CA SER A 144 23.43 57.51 13.35
C SER A 144 24.56 58.18 14.14
N PRO A 145 24.77 59.50 13.96
CA PRO A 145 25.95 60.20 14.43
C PRO A 145 25.79 60.65 15.88
N GLY A 146 26.79 60.36 16.71
CA GLY A 146 26.85 60.77 18.11
C GLY A 146 28.28 61.17 18.47
N ASP A 147 28.44 62.48 18.65
CA ASP A 147 29.61 63.27 19.01
C ASP A 147 30.27 62.89 20.36
N GLY A 148 31.55 63.23 20.53
CA GLY A 148 32.12 63.52 21.86
C GLY A 148 33.22 62.61 22.43
N GLY A 149 34.42 62.67 21.82
CA GLY A 149 35.77 62.67 22.45
C GLY A 149 36.09 61.89 23.74
N ALA A 150 37.12 61.03 23.67
CA ALA A 150 38.32 61.09 24.52
C ALA A 150 39.38 60.07 24.06
N GLN A 151 40.61 60.55 23.90
CA GLN A 151 41.80 59.82 23.48
C GLN A 151 42.45 59.06 24.66
N GLY A 152 43.10 57.93 24.37
CA GLY A 152 44.06 57.31 25.29
C GLY A 152 44.34 55.84 24.95
N GLY A 153 45.38 55.61 24.15
CA GLY A 153 45.82 54.28 23.71
C GLY A 153 46.54 53.49 24.80
N GLY A 154 46.61 52.17 24.59
CA GLY A 154 47.36 51.24 25.42
C GLY A 154 47.31 49.82 24.86
N ASP A 155 48.39 49.44 24.18
CA ASP A 155 48.69 48.09 23.71
C ASP A 155 48.88 47.09 24.86
N GLY A 156 48.58 45.81 24.62
CA GLY A 156 49.33 44.70 25.23
C GLY A 156 48.56 43.58 25.96
N LYS A 157 48.61 42.38 25.34
CA LYS A 157 48.88 41.04 25.92
C LYS A 157 48.20 40.58 27.23
N SER A 158 47.55 39.40 27.18
CA SER A 158 47.63 38.22 28.10
C SER A 158 46.64 37.17 27.57
N GLU A 159 46.99 35.94 27.17
CA GLU A 159 47.51 34.74 27.87
C GLU A 159 46.68 34.24 29.08
N GLY A 160 46.38 32.92 29.04
CA GLY A 160 45.87 32.07 30.13
C GLY A 160 44.36 31.77 30.06
N GLY A 161 43.82 30.55 30.17
CA GLY A 161 44.32 29.25 30.61
C GLY A 161 43.18 28.48 31.32
N GLY A 162 43.26 27.14 31.39
CA GLY A 162 42.49 26.27 32.31
C GLY A 162 41.25 25.60 31.68
N ASP A 163 41.24 24.29 31.39
CA ASP A 163 41.10 23.12 32.29
C ASP A 163 39.65 22.98 32.81
N ASP A 164 38.85 22.02 32.32
CA ASP A 164 38.70 20.61 32.73
C ASP A 164 37.49 20.42 33.70
N HIS A 165 37.00 19.17 33.79
CA HIS A 165 35.90 18.59 34.58
C HIS A 165 34.60 18.38 33.76
N GLY A 166 34.12 17.16 33.51
CA GLY A 166 34.09 15.96 34.35
C GLY A 166 32.66 15.83 34.92
N ASP A 167 31.79 15.07 34.27
CA ASP A 167 31.43 13.67 34.56
C ASP A 167 30.30 13.48 35.61
N ALA A 168 29.35 12.63 35.19
CA ALA A 168 28.69 11.56 35.95
C ALA A 168 27.51 11.83 36.92
N ASP A 169 26.41 11.13 36.57
CA ASP A 169 25.74 10.06 37.35
C ASP A 169 24.47 10.28 38.19
N GLY A 170 23.60 9.26 38.06
CA GLY A 170 22.61 8.77 39.05
C GLY A 170 21.19 9.30 38.84
N GLY A 171 20.12 8.53 38.62
CA GLY A 171 19.84 7.12 38.91
C GLY A 171 18.81 6.99 40.06
N HIS A 172 17.76 6.18 39.83
CA HIS A 172 16.72 5.70 40.77
C HIS A 172 15.52 6.64 41.04
N GLY A 173 14.27 6.21 41.18
CA GLY A 173 13.64 4.90 41.19
C GLY A 173 12.19 5.02 41.73
N GLN A 174 11.29 4.24 41.12
CA GLN A 174 10.02 3.63 41.60
C GLN A 174 9.26 4.17 42.82
N GLY A 175 7.92 4.22 42.70
CA GLY A 175 6.98 4.30 43.82
C GLY A 175 5.52 4.23 43.38
N ASP A 176 4.86 3.12 43.73
CA ASP A 176 3.50 2.71 43.41
C ASP A 176 2.38 3.53 44.07
N GLY A 177 1.18 3.45 43.47
CA GLY A 177 0.02 2.91 44.20
C GLY A 177 -1.04 3.87 44.78
N HIS A 178 -2.29 3.62 44.34
CA HIS A 178 -3.58 3.87 45.04
C HIS A 178 -4.04 5.35 45.14
N GLY A 179 -5.32 5.71 45.06
CA GLY A 179 -6.56 4.94 45.09
C GLY A 179 -7.75 5.87 44.84
N ASN A 180 -8.89 5.24 44.58
CA ASN A 180 -10.18 5.82 44.19
C ASN A 180 -10.98 6.31 45.41
N GLY A 181 -11.84 7.30 45.21
CA GLY A 181 -12.85 7.81 46.16
C GLY A 181 -13.24 9.24 45.76
N GLY A 182 -14.45 9.57 45.32
CA GLY A 182 -15.75 9.15 45.83
C GLY A 182 -16.20 10.18 46.87
N GLY A 183 -17.07 11.12 46.49
CA GLY A 183 -17.59 12.13 47.41
C GLY A 183 -18.42 13.22 46.73
N ASP A 184 -19.73 13.03 46.78
CA ASP A 184 -20.77 14.00 46.46
C ASP A 184 -20.69 15.25 47.36
N GLY A 185 -21.10 16.41 46.84
CA GLY A 185 -21.20 17.63 47.64
C GLY A 185 -21.96 18.73 46.90
N ALA A 186 -23.26 18.82 47.16
CA ALA A 186 -24.11 19.94 46.77
C ALA A 186 -23.72 21.22 47.54
N GLY A 187 -23.80 22.36 46.86
CA GLY A 187 -23.73 23.69 47.46
C GLY A 187 -24.33 24.73 46.50
N GLN A 188 -25.53 25.19 46.83
CA GLN A 188 -26.11 26.45 46.35
C GLN A 188 -25.33 27.61 46.98
N ASP A 189 -25.26 28.75 46.28
CA ASP A 189 -25.53 30.10 46.82
C ASP A 189 -25.35 31.17 45.73
N ASP A 190 -26.47 31.80 45.40
CA ASP A 190 -26.75 33.25 45.29
C ASP A 190 -25.70 34.23 44.70
N GLY A 191 -26.02 34.70 43.49
CA GLY A 191 -26.53 36.05 43.25
C GLY A 191 -25.64 37.27 43.54
N HIS A 192 -25.18 37.96 42.49
CA HIS A 192 -25.13 39.43 42.42
C HIS A 192 -25.24 39.90 40.97
N GLY A 193 -26.23 40.76 40.71
CA GLY A 193 -26.34 41.51 39.46
C GLY A 193 -26.07 43.00 39.71
N HIS A 194 -25.45 43.66 38.74
CA HIS A 194 -25.43 45.09 38.39
C HIS A 194 -24.71 45.14 37.02
N GLY A 195 -25.04 45.92 36.00
CA GLY A 195 -25.99 47.01 35.77
C GLY A 195 -25.72 47.51 34.34
N SER A 196 -26.75 48.04 33.70
CA SER A 196 -26.76 48.54 32.33
C SER A 196 -25.80 49.72 32.10
N GLY A 197 -25.29 49.83 30.88
CA GLY A 197 -24.61 51.01 30.35
C GLY A 197 -24.65 51.00 28.83
N ASP A 198 -25.61 51.72 28.26
CA ASP A 198 -25.70 52.07 26.84
C ASP A 198 -24.53 52.98 26.43
N GLY A 199 -24.02 52.80 25.21
CA GLY A 199 -22.99 53.63 24.59
C GLY A 199 -22.87 53.35 23.11
N ASP A 200 -23.42 54.27 22.33
CA ASP A 200 -23.60 54.29 20.87
C ASP A 200 -22.28 54.23 20.05
N SER A 201 -22.42 53.60 18.87
CA SER A 201 -21.85 53.96 17.56
C SER A 201 -20.37 54.37 17.43
N ASP A 202 -19.57 53.56 16.72
CA ASP A 202 -18.71 54.12 15.66
C ASP A 202 -18.33 53.10 14.56
N ASP A 203 -18.12 53.66 13.39
CA ASP A 203 -18.04 53.08 12.06
C ASP A 203 -16.86 52.14 11.77
N GLY A 204 -17.10 51.26 10.78
CA GLY A 204 -16.18 50.91 9.71
C GLY A 204 -14.74 50.52 10.06
N HIS A 205 -14.41 49.24 9.87
CA HIS A 205 -13.56 48.78 8.76
C HIS A 205 -13.41 47.26 8.81
N GLY A 206 -14.12 46.59 7.89
CA GLY A 206 -13.86 45.21 7.55
C GLY A 206 -12.48 45.08 6.91
N HIS A 207 -11.47 44.83 7.72
CA HIS A 207 -10.23 44.24 7.24
C HIS A 207 -10.47 42.74 7.09
N GLY A 208 -10.87 42.34 5.87
CA GLY A 208 -10.60 40.99 5.40
C GLY A 208 -9.10 40.78 5.46
N HIS A 209 -8.63 40.19 6.56
CA HIS A 209 -7.30 39.63 6.62
C HIS A 209 -7.30 38.48 5.61
N ASP A 210 -6.82 38.79 4.41
CA ASP A 210 -6.26 37.84 3.48
C ASP A 210 -5.24 37.02 4.29
N HIS A 211 -5.63 35.80 4.65
CA HIS A 211 -4.74 34.84 5.31
C HIS A 211 -3.75 34.38 4.24
N GLY A 212 -2.78 35.26 3.94
CA GLY A 212 -1.61 34.95 3.15
C GLY A 212 -1.03 33.64 3.65
N GLY A 213 -0.89 32.69 2.72
CA GLY A 213 -0.58 31.29 2.98
C GLY A 213 0.55 31.15 4.00
N MET A 214 0.19 30.74 5.22
CA MET A 214 1.16 30.36 6.24
C MET A 214 1.81 29.06 5.77
N SER A 215 2.96 29.17 5.09
CA SER A 215 3.78 28.01 4.74
C SER A 215 4.32 27.33 6.01
N MET A 216 4.48 26.01 5.94
CA MET A 216 5.11 25.26 7.03
C MET A 216 6.59 25.67 7.15
N PRO A 217 7.24 25.49 8.32
CA PRO A 217 8.70 25.58 8.43
C PRO A 217 9.34 24.73 7.34
N GLY A 218 10.19 25.35 6.50
CA GLY A 218 10.76 24.73 5.29
C GLY A 218 10.10 25.12 3.97
N GLY A 219 9.18 26.10 3.94
CA GLY A 219 8.65 26.66 2.69
C GLY A 219 7.68 25.74 1.93
N ILE A 220 7.24 24.65 2.56
CA ILE A 220 6.28 23.72 1.97
C ILE A 220 4.89 24.36 2.03
N PRO A 221 4.20 24.56 0.89
CA PRO A 221 2.85 25.08 0.88
C PRO A 221 1.93 24.15 1.67
N MET A 222 1.00 24.72 2.44
CA MET A 222 -0.03 23.93 3.12
C MET A 222 -0.85 23.16 2.08
N ALA A 223 -1.34 21.98 2.48
CA ALA A 223 -2.31 21.27 1.68
C ALA A 223 -3.57 22.12 1.47
N ASP A 224 -4.12 22.09 0.26
CA ASP A 224 -5.39 22.73 -0.04
C ASP A 224 -6.50 22.14 0.83
N ARG A 225 -7.44 22.97 1.30
CA ARG A 225 -8.56 22.51 2.12
C ARG A 225 -9.87 22.61 1.35
N GLY A 226 -10.73 21.60 1.49
CA GLY A 226 -12.09 21.61 0.93
C GLY A 226 -13.15 21.30 1.98
N PRO A 227 -14.43 21.63 1.73
CA PRO A 227 -15.53 21.31 2.64
C PRO A 227 -15.73 19.79 2.76
N ASP A 228 -16.05 19.32 3.97
CA ASP A 228 -16.35 17.92 4.31
C ASP A 228 -17.83 17.75 4.75
N ARG A 229 -18.29 16.50 4.93
CA ARG A 229 -19.67 16.10 5.27
C ARG A 229 -20.22 16.79 6.52
N ASP A 230 -19.37 17.08 7.50
CA ASP A 230 -19.73 17.75 8.75
C ASP A 230 -19.64 19.30 8.67
N GLY A 231 -19.30 19.82 7.48
CA GLY A 231 -19.12 21.25 7.25
C GLY A 231 -17.72 21.76 7.65
N LEU A 232 -16.82 20.91 8.15
CA LEU A 232 -15.44 21.28 8.41
C LEU A 232 -14.63 21.30 7.12
N ARG A 233 -13.51 22.04 7.13
CA ARG A 233 -12.57 22.04 6.02
C ARG A 233 -11.42 21.09 6.32
N LEU A 234 -11.35 19.98 5.58
CA LEU A 234 -10.26 19.01 5.68
C LEU A 234 -9.23 19.20 4.56
N ASP A 235 -7.98 18.89 4.89
CA ASP A 235 -6.87 18.86 3.94
C ASP A 235 -7.15 17.86 2.83
N ARG A 236 -6.86 18.27 1.59
CA ARG A 236 -6.94 17.44 0.39
C ARG A 236 -5.62 16.72 0.18
N LEU A 237 -5.67 15.40 0.22
CA LEU A 237 -4.52 14.54 -0.01
C LEU A 237 -4.65 13.84 -1.36
N HIS A 238 -3.67 14.04 -2.24
CA HIS A 238 -3.59 13.32 -3.50
C HIS A 238 -2.84 12.00 -3.28
N VAL A 239 -3.54 10.88 -3.41
CA VAL A 239 -3.01 9.53 -3.18
C VAL A 239 -3.09 8.71 -4.45
N HIS A 240 -2.04 7.94 -4.72
CA HIS A 240 -2.03 6.94 -5.79
C HIS A 240 -2.08 5.53 -5.18
N LEU A 241 -3.10 4.75 -5.55
CA LEU A 241 -3.15 3.32 -5.24
C LEU A 241 -2.74 2.51 -6.46
N GLY A 242 -1.81 1.57 -6.27
CA GLY A 242 -1.25 0.77 -7.35
C GLY A 242 -0.22 1.53 -8.20
N PRO A 243 0.38 0.90 -9.22
CA PRO A 243 0.14 -0.49 -9.65
C PRO A 243 0.88 -1.56 -8.81
N ALA A 244 1.74 -1.15 -7.87
CA ALA A 244 2.59 -2.05 -7.08
C ALA A 244 2.06 -2.30 -5.66
N LEU A 245 0.82 -2.78 -5.54
CA LEU A 245 0.19 -3.15 -4.27
C LEU A 245 -0.02 -4.67 -4.15
N ALA A 246 0.05 -5.21 -2.93
CA ALA A 246 -0.26 -6.61 -2.67
C ALA A 246 -1.74 -6.92 -2.96
N ASP A 247 -1.98 -8.08 -3.59
CA ASP A 247 -3.32 -8.56 -3.98
C ASP A 247 -4.15 -7.56 -4.81
N TRP A 248 -3.46 -6.70 -5.54
CA TRP A 248 -4.03 -5.67 -6.40
C TRP A 248 -4.05 -6.11 -7.87
N PRO A 249 -5.04 -5.70 -8.68
CA PRO A 249 -5.06 -5.99 -10.11
C PRO A 249 -3.81 -5.46 -10.81
N ALA A 250 -3.19 -6.29 -11.65
CA ALA A 250 -1.94 -5.95 -12.32
C ALA A 250 -2.12 -4.69 -13.19
N GLY A 251 -1.23 -3.72 -13.03
CA GLY A 251 -1.24 -2.47 -13.81
C GLY A 251 -2.32 -1.46 -13.41
N LEU A 252 -3.28 -1.78 -12.54
CA LEU A 252 -4.31 -0.82 -12.14
C LEU A 252 -3.72 0.31 -11.29
N ARG A 253 -3.91 1.56 -11.69
CA ARG A 253 -3.61 2.76 -10.90
C ARG A 253 -4.90 3.53 -10.65
N LEU A 254 -5.18 3.81 -9.37
CA LEU A 254 -6.22 4.76 -8.98
C LEU A 254 -5.57 6.05 -8.48
N ARG A 255 -5.90 7.18 -9.11
CA ARG A 255 -5.56 8.52 -8.60
C ARG A 255 -6.75 9.01 -7.78
N LEU A 256 -6.53 9.27 -6.50
CA LEU A 256 -7.58 9.63 -5.56
C LEU A 256 -7.27 10.99 -4.94
N THR A 257 -8.30 11.84 -4.83
CA THR A 257 -8.29 12.99 -3.94
C THR A 257 -9.03 12.60 -2.67
N LEU A 258 -8.33 12.52 -1.54
CA LEU A 258 -8.89 12.18 -0.24
C LEU A 258 -9.11 13.41 0.61
N GLN A 259 -10.17 13.37 1.44
CA GLN A 259 -10.35 14.27 2.57
C GLN A 259 -10.67 13.41 3.79
N GLY A 260 -9.77 13.41 4.77
CA GLY A 260 -9.75 12.36 5.78
C GLY A 260 -9.50 10.99 5.13
N ASP A 261 -10.40 10.04 5.35
CA ASP A 261 -10.38 8.70 4.74
C ASP A 261 -11.34 8.54 3.56
N VAL A 262 -12.11 9.58 3.22
CA VAL A 262 -13.14 9.57 2.17
C VAL A 262 -12.56 10.06 0.84
N VAL A 263 -12.84 9.31 -0.22
CA VAL A 263 -12.53 9.70 -1.60
C VAL A 263 -13.51 10.77 -2.07
N GLN A 264 -12.98 11.89 -2.55
CA GLN A 264 -13.75 12.98 -3.15
C GLN A 264 -13.74 12.93 -4.68
N GLU A 265 -12.59 12.57 -5.25
CA GLU A 265 -12.40 12.42 -6.68
C GLU A 265 -11.58 11.16 -6.94
N ALA A 266 -11.88 10.49 -8.05
CA ALA A 266 -11.19 9.28 -8.44
C ALA A 266 -11.03 9.20 -9.95
N GLU A 267 -9.85 8.76 -10.37
CA GLU A 267 -9.56 8.36 -11.74
C GLU A 267 -8.96 6.97 -11.74
N ALA A 268 -9.33 6.15 -12.73
CA ALA A 268 -8.83 4.79 -12.90
C ALA A 268 -8.15 4.65 -14.25
N GLU A 269 -6.96 4.04 -14.27
CA GLU A 269 -6.25 3.75 -15.51
C GLU A 269 -5.43 2.45 -15.39
N ILE A 270 -5.18 1.82 -16.53
CA ILE A 270 -4.25 0.68 -16.63
C ILE A 270 -2.90 1.19 -17.12
N VAL A 271 -1.91 0.98 -16.28
CA VAL A 271 -0.52 1.34 -16.47
C VAL A 271 0.26 0.15 -16.99
N GLY A 272 1.03 0.40 -18.04
CA GLY A 272 1.94 -0.57 -18.61
C GLY A 272 1.26 -1.71 -19.39
N GLY A 273 2.10 -2.66 -19.78
CA GLY A 273 1.72 -3.81 -20.59
C GLY A 273 1.70 -3.50 -22.07
N THR A 274 2.28 -4.40 -22.86
CA THR A 274 2.21 -4.39 -24.32
C THR A 274 1.08 -5.30 -24.79
N ALA A 275 0.64 -5.13 -26.04
CA ALA A 275 -0.27 -6.09 -26.65
C ALA A 275 0.33 -7.51 -26.61
N VAL A 276 -0.47 -8.50 -26.25
CA VAL A 276 -0.07 -9.91 -26.15
C VAL A 276 -0.95 -10.78 -27.04
N ALA A 277 -0.43 -11.95 -27.44
CA ALA A 277 -1.18 -12.86 -28.32
C ALA A 277 -2.33 -13.60 -27.61
N SER A 278 -2.18 -13.85 -26.31
CA SER A 278 -3.16 -14.52 -25.46
C SER A 278 -2.95 -14.14 -24.00
N ALA A 279 -4.01 -14.17 -23.20
CA ALA A 279 -3.89 -13.97 -21.76
C ALA A 279 -3.58 -15.30 -21.04
N PHE A 280 -2.85 -15.26 -19.93
CA PHE A 280 -2.56 -16.45 -19.11
C PHE A 280 -3.83 -17.24 -18.74
N TRP A 281 -4.91 -16.55 -18.41
CA TRP A 281 -6.17 -17.18 -18.01
C TRP A 281 -7.00 -17.74 -19.17
N ASP A 282 -6.50 -17.77 -20.41
CA ASP A 282 -7.15 -18.49 -21.52
C ASP A 282 -7.11 -20.02 -21.36
N VAL A 283 -6.48 -20.51 -20.30
CA VAL A 283 -6.59 -21.90 -19.85
C VAL A 283 -8.03 -22.25 -19.42
N PRO A 284 -8.50 -23.47 -19.71
CA PRO A 284 -9.83 -23.91 -19.31
C PRO A 284 -9.93 -24.14 -17.80
N GLY A 285 -11.15 -23.97 -17.28
CA GLY A 285 -11.51 -24.33 -15.91
C GLY A 285 -11.57 -23.14 -14.95
N PRO A 286 -11.90 -23.40 -13.67
CA PRO A 286 -12.23 -22.35 -12.70
C PRO A 286 -11.02 -21.79 -11.94
N ALA A 287 -9.81 -22.03 -12.42
CA ALA A 287 -8.59 -21.56 -11.75
C ALA A 287 -8.49 -20.03 -11.72
N ALA A 288 -8.89 -19.35 -12.80
CA ALA A 288 -8.95 -17.89 -12.87
C ALA A 288 -9.91 -17.32 -11.82
N ASP A 289 -11.12 -17.88 -11.73
CA ASP A 289 -12.13 -17.44 -10.77
C ASP A 289 -11.68 -17.66 -9.31
N LEU A 290 -10.99 -18.77 -9.04
CA LEU A 290 -10.36 -18.99 -7.73
C LEU A 290 -9.23 -18.01 -7.45
N ASP A 291 -8.47 -17.59 -8.46
CA ASP A 291 -7.44 -16.56 -8.30
C ASP A 291 -8.01 -15.19 -7.94
N SER A 292 -9.13 -14.80 -8.57
CA SER A 292 -9.88 -13.59 -8.19
C SER A 292 -10.44 -13.70 -6.78
N ALA A 293 -11.05 -14.84 -6.44
CA ALA A 293 -11.64 -15.06 -5.11
C ALA A 293 -10.59 -14.99 -3.99
N GLN A 294 -9.41 -15.55 -4.21
CA GLN A 294 -8.35 -15.58 -3.20
C GLN A 294 -7.68 -14.21 -3.01
N ARG A 295 -7.51 -13.40 -4.06
CA ARG A 295 -7.08 -12.00 -3.92
C ARG A 295 -8.12 -11.15 -3.18
N PHE A 296 -9.41 -11.33 -3.50
CA PHE A 296 -10.50 -10.70 -2.75
C PHE A 296 -10.46 -11.06 -1.25
N LEU A 297 -10.31 -12.34 -0.92
CA LEU A 297 -10.25 -12.80 0.46
C LEU A 297 -9.01 -12.28 1.21
N ALA A 298 -7.88 -12.09 0.53
CA ALA A 298 -6.69 -11.48 1.10
C ALA A 298 -6.95 -10.00 1.45
N VAL A 299 -7.56 -9.24 0.55
CA VAL A 299 -7.95 -7.83 0.77
C VAL A 299 -8.99 -7.71 1.89
N ALA A 300 -9.91 -8.67 2.00
CA ALA A 300 -10.88 -8.77 3.09
C ALA A 300 -10.27 -9.19 4.45
N GLY A 301 -8.95 -9.35 4.54
CA GLY A 301 -8.24 -9.69 5.77
C GLY A 301 -8.33 -11.17 6.16
N TRP A 302 -8.78 -12.06 5.26
CA TRP A 302 -8.90 -13.50 5.50
C TRP A 302 -7.76 -14.31 4.86
N SER A 303 -6.52 -13.98 5.24
CA SER A 303 -5.29 -14.57 4.68
C SER A 303 -5.29 -16.10 4.64
N ALA A 304 -5.71 -16.77 5.70
CA ALA A 304 -5.77 -18.23 5.74
C ALA A 304 -6.74 -18.84 4.69
N ALA A 305 -7.85 -18.17 4.39
CA ALA A 305 -8.77 -18.62 3.34
C ALA A 305 -8.20 -18.34 1.94
N ALA A 306 -7.54 -17.20 1.75
CA ALA A 306 -6.82 -16.87 0.52
C ALA A 306 -5.73 -17.91 0.21
N GLU A 307 -4.87 -18.23 1.18
CA GLU A 307 -3.82 -19.26 1.01
C GLU A 307 -4.39 -20.65 0.68
N ALA A 308 -5.51 -21.03 1.30
CA ALA A 308 -6.20 -22.27 0.95
C ALA A 308 -6.77 -22.23 -0.47
N GLY A 309 -7.28 -21.06 -0.91
CA GLY A 309 -7.71 -20.83 -2.29
C GLY A 309 -6.55 -20.98 -3.29
N ARG A 310 -5.39 -20.37 -3.03
CA ARG A 310 -4.17 -20.53 -3.86
C ARG A 310 -3.77 -21.99 -4.03
N ARG A 311 -3.86 -22.79 -2.96
CA ARG A 311 -3.57 -24.24 -3.01
C ARG A 311 -4.50 -24.96 -3.98
N TRP A 312 -5.80 -24.69 -3.92
CA TRP A 312 -6.78 -25.33 -4.79
C TRP A 312 -6.69 -24.83 -6.24
N ARG A 313 -6.43 -23.54 -6.45
CA ARG A 313 -6.12 -22.98 -7.77
C ARG A 313 -4.97 -23.75 -8.42
N ASP A 314 -3.87 -23.92 -7.70
CA ASP A 314 -2.68 -24.60 -8.25
C ASP A 314 -2.95 -26.08 -8.51
N ALA A 315 -3.75 -26.75 -7.67
CA ALA A 315 -4.18 -28.13 -7.90
C ALA A 315 -5.04 -28.25 -9.18
N LEU A 316 -5.92 -27.28 -9.44
CA LEU A 316 -6.74 -27.23 -10.66
C LEU A 316 -5.92 -26.90 -11.91
N LEU A 317 -4.85 -26.12 -11.79
CA LEU A 317 -3.92 -25.88 -12.89
C LEU A 317 -3.05 -27.09 -13.21
N ALA A 318 -2.75 -27.92 -12.22
CA ALA A 318 -1.94 -29.12 -12.40
C ALA A 318 -2.71 -30.28 -13.05
N GLU A 319 -4.03 -30.36 -12.84
CA GLU A 319 -4.89 -31.45 -13.30
C GLU A 319 -6.04 -30.94 -14.20
N PRO A 320 -5.99 -31.15 -15.53
CA PRO A 320 -7.06 -30.74 -16.46
C PRO A 320 -8.44 -31.37 -16.16
N GLY A 321 -8.48 -32.40 -15.32
CA GLY A 321 -9.69 -33.01 -14.78
C GLY A 321 -9.45 -33.37 -13.31
N PRO A 322 -9.82 -32.49 -12.36
CA PRO A 322 -9.46 -32.68 -10.95
C PRO A 322 -10.08 -33.97 -10.40
N GLY A 323 -9.25 -34.77 -9.72
CA GLY A 323 -9.73 -35.97 -9.03
C GLY A 323 -10.77 -35.66 -7.95
N GLU A 324 -11.52 -36.68 -7.52
CA GLU A 324 -12.52 -36.58 -6.45
C GLU A 324 -12.00 -35.91 -5.15
N PRO A 325 -10.75 -36.14 -4.69
CA PRO A 325 -10.21 -35.44 -3.53
C PRO A 325 -10.11 -33.91 -3.72
N THR A 326 -9.63 -33.47 -4.88
CA THR A 326 -9.49 -32.05 -5.25
C THR A 326 -10.86 -31.40 -5.36
N ARG A 327 -11.78 -32.04 -6.09
CA ARG A 327 -13.19 -31.61 -6.21
C ARG A 327 -13.83 -31.40 -4.84
N ARG A 328 -13.75 -32.40 -3.96
CA ARG A 328 -14.29 -32.32 -2.59
C ARG A 328 -13.60 -31.27 -1.74
N GLY A 329 -12.29 -31.08 -1.92
CA GLY A 329 -11.49 -30.02 -1.31
C GLY A 329 -12.03 -28.64 -1.63
N VAL A 330 -12.17 -28.33 -2.92
CA VAL A 330 -12.71 -27.06 -3.42
C VAL A 330 -14.12 -26.83 -2.88
N LEU A 331 -15.04 -27.80 -3.03
CA LEU A 331 -16.44 -27.65 -2.57
C LEU A 331 -16.56 -27.45 -1.05
N ARG A 332 -15.64 -28.00 -0.25
CA ARG A 332 -15.58 -27.72 1.20
C ARG A 332 -15.10 -26.29 1.47
N TRP A 333 -14.09 -25.84 0.73
CA TRP A 333 -13.58 -24.47 0.85
C TRP A 333 -14.64 -23.44 0.45
N LEU A 334 -15.34 -23.62 -0.69
CA LEU A 334 -16.44 -22.75 -1.12
C LEU A 334 -17.52 -22.61 -0.04
N ARG A 335 -17.96 -23.75 0.54
CA ARG A 335 -18.95 -23.75 1.63
C ARG A 335 -18.46 -23.01 2.88
N ARG A 336 -17.17 -23.09 3.20
CA ARG A 336 -16.58 -22.35 4.33
C ARG A 336 -16.66 -20.85 4.08
N VAL A 337 -16.29 -20.40 2.88
CA VAL A 337 -16.32 -18.97 2.52
C VAL A 337 -17.75 -18.44 2.57
N ARG A 338 -18.71 -19.13 1.93
CA ARG A 338 -20.14 -18.72 1.92
C ARG A 338 -20.78 -18.62 3.30
N ARG A 339 -20.32 -19.42 4.26
CA ARG A 339 -20.84 -19.43 5.65
C ARG A 339 -20.28 -18.30 6.52
N SER A 340 -19.32 -17.52 6.02
CA SER A 340 -18.74 -16.41 6.77
C SER A 340 -19.73 -15.25 6.86
N ARG A 341 -20.33 -15.08 8.05
CA ARG A 341 -21.20 -13.94 8.34
C ARG A 341 -20.43 -12.62 8.41
N VAL A 342 -19.19 -12.65 8.93
CA VAL A 342 -18.32 -11.48 9.00
C VAL A 342 -18.01 -10.96 7.61
N LEU A 343 -17.65 -11.86 6.68
CA LEU A 343 -17.39 -11.47 5.29
C LEU A 343 -18.62 -10.81 4.68
N ARG A 344 -19.78 -11.49 4.73
CA ARG A 344 -21.04 -10.95 4.21
C ARG A 344 -21.38 -9.60 4.82
N TRP A 345 -21.31 -9.46 6.14
CA TRP A 345 -21.61 -8.21 6.84
C TRP A 345 -20.65 -7.08 6.41
N SER A 346 -19.36 -7.37 6.25
CA SER A 346 -18.37 -6.39 5.82
C SER A 346 -18.47 -5.95 4.36
N THR A 347 -19.23 -6.69 3.54
CA THR A 347 -19.30 -6.46 2.08
C THR A 347 -20.67 -6.08 1.56
N ASP A 348 -21.71 -6.23 2.38
CA ASP A 348 -23.10 -5.96 2.01
C ASP A 348 -23.30 -4.49 1.62
N GLY A 349 -23.95 -4.24 0.48
CA GLY A 349 -24.24 -2.89 0.00
C GLY A 349 -23.06 -2.11 -0.57
N LEU A 350 -21.82 -2.62 -0.53
CA LEU A 350 -20.64 -1.93 -1.06
C LEU A 350 -20.57 -2.00 -2.60
N GLY A 351 -20.25 -0.87 -3.24
CA GLY A 351 -19.96 -0.83 -4.69
C GLY A 351 -21.07 -1.42 -5.55
N ARG A 352 -22.33 -1.06 -5.28
CA ARG A 352 -23.51 -1.58 -5.99
C ARG A 352 -23.57 -1.10 -7.44
N ILE A 353 -23.69 -2.05 -8.36
CA ILE A 353 -23.82 -1.82 -9.80
C ILE A 353 -25.19 -2.30 -10.29
N GLY A 354 -25.86 -1.45 -11.08
CA GLY A 354 -27.19 -1.71 -11.64
C GLY A 354 -27.21 -2.68 -12.83
N GLY A 355 -28.41 -2.94 -13.36
CA GLY A 355 -28.64 -3.97 -14.38
C GLY A 355 -28.11 -3.70 -15.79
N SER A 356 -27.64 -2.49 -16.11
CA SER A 356 -27.06 -2.16 -17.41
C SER A 356 -25.63 -2.71 -17.59
N ALA A 357 -24.94 -3.04 -16.50
CA ALA A 357 -23.58 -3.59 -16.56
C ALA A 357 -23.57 -5.07 -17.00
N PRO A 358 -22.42 -5.59 -17.47
CA PRO A 358 -22.20 -7.02 -17.68
C PRO A 358 -22.53 -7.86 -16.43
N ASP A 359 -23.09 -9.06 -16.61
CA ASP A 359 -23.55 -9.91 -15.50
C ASP A 359 -22.50 -10.14 -14.39
N PRO A 360 -21.21 -10.38 -14.70
CA PRO A 360 -20.19 -10.58 -13.67
C PRO A 360 -20.01 -9.39 -12.72
N LEU A 361 -20.34 -8.17 -13.15
CA LEU A 361 -20.13 -6.94 -12.36
C LEU A 361 -21.36 -6.55 -11.52
N ARG A 362 -22.54 -7.11 -11.82
CA ARG A 362 -23.80 -6.66 -11.22
C ARG A 362 -23.88 -6.93 -9.72
N GLY A 363 -24.67 -6.10 -9.04
CA GLY A 363 -24.90 -6.19 -7.61
C GLY A 363 -23.83 -5.49 -6.80
N ASP A 364 -23.81 -5.73 -5.49
CA ASP A 364 -22.76 -5.24 -4.59
C ASP A 364 -21.59 -6.23 -4.48
N VAL A 365 -20.59 -5.90 -3.64
CA VAL A 365 -19.43 -6.77 -3.41
C VAL A 365 -19.87 -8.18 -2.98
N THR A 366 -20.92 -8.30 -2.15
CA THR A 366 -21.45 -9.60 -1.72
C THR A 366 -22.00 -10.41 -2.86
N ASP A 367 -22.79 -9.78 -3.72
CA ASP A 367 -23.35 -10.44 -4.90
C ASP A 367 -22.25 -10.94 -5.84
N ARG A 368 -21.21 -10.12 -6.07
CA ARG A 368 -20.09 -10.45 -6.96
C ARG A 368 -19.28 -11.64 -6.45
N TRP A 369 -18.82 -11.62 -5.20
CA TRP A 369 -18.05 -12.77 -4.69
C TRP A 369 -18.91 -14.02 -4.57
N ALA A 370 -20.19 -13.91 -4.24
CA ALA A 370 -21.08 -15.08 -4.19
C ALA A 370 -21.22 -15.74 -5.57
N ARG A 371 -21.48 -14.93 -6.61
CA ARG A 371 -21.60 -15.38 -8.00
C ARG A 371 -20.31 -16.01 -8.52
N LEU A 372 -19.17 -15.44 -8.16
CA LEU A 372 -17.86 -16.01 -8.49
C LEU A 372 -17.71 -17.44 -7.91
N LEU A 373 -18.09 -17.64 -6.65
CA LEU A 373 -18.06 -18.97 -6.02
C LEU A 373 -19.06 -19.95 -6.67
N ASP A 374 -20.23 -19.46 -7.11
CA ASP A 374 -21.21 -20.26 -7.84
C ASP A 374 -20.67 -20.72 -9.20
N GLY A 375 -19.95 -19.84 -9.92
CA GLY A 375 -19.23 -20.19 -11.15
C GLY A 375 -18.19 -21.29 -10.93
N VAL A 376 -17.37 -21.16 -9.88
CA VAL A 376 -16.39 -22.19 -9.50
C VAL A 376 -17.07 -23.51 -9.16
N GLU A 377 -18.15 -23.49 -8.38
CA GLU A 377 -18.89 -24.70 -8.02
C GLU A 377 -19.49 -25.40 -9.24
N ALA A 378 -20.09 -24.64 -10.17
CA ALA A 378 -20.66 -25.18 -11.39
C ALA A 378 -19.58 -25.81 -12.29
N ALA A 379 -18.45 -25.12 -12.48
CA ALA A 379 -17.33 -25.60 -13.28
C ALA A 379 -16.68 -26.85 -12.67
N VAL A 380 -16.50 -26.86 -11.35
CA VAL A 380 -16.00 -28.04 -10.63
C VAL A 380 -17.05 -29.14 -10.58
N GLY A 381 -18.35 -28.86 -10.68
CA GLY A 381 -19.44 -29.84 -10.66
C GLY A 381 -19.72 -30.51 -12.00
N ALA A 382 -19.35 -29.88 -13.12
CA ALA A 382 -19.58 -30.41 -14.45
C ALA A 382 -18.80 -31.73 -14.67
N PRO A 383 -19.45 -32.82 -15.15
CA PRO A 383 -18.73 -33.97 -15.66
C PRO A 383 -17.95 -33.55 -16.91
N GLY A 384 -16.70 -34.02 -17.02
CA GLY A 384 -15.69 -33.51 -17.95
C GLY A 384 -16.23 -33.16 -19.34
N VAL A 385 -16.26 -31.86 -19.62
CA VAL A 385 -16.29 -31.33 -20.98
C VAL A 385 -14.94 -30.66 -21.21
N SER A 386 -13.94 -31.50 -21.49
CA SER A 386 -12.89 -31.09 -22.40
C SER A 386 -13.53 -31.03 -23.78
N ASP A 387 -14.18 -29.90 -24.07
CA ASP A 387 -14.36 -29.50 -25.44
C ASP A 387 -14.09 -28.00 -25.53
N ALA A 388 -12.81 -27.70 -25.70
CA ALA A 388 -12.33 -26.37 -26.06
C ALA A 388 -12.90 -25.90 -27.42
N ALA A 389 -13.64 -26.77 -28.14
CA ALA A 389 -14.26 -26.50 -29.42
C ALA A 389 -15.66 -25.86 -29.36
N GLY A 390 -16.25 -25.65 -28.17
CA GLY A 390 -17.63 -25.18 -28.02
C GLY A 390 -17.83 -23.77 -27.45
N ARG A 391 -16.76 -23.02 -27.13
CA ARG A 391 -16.89 -21.60 -26.77
C ARG A 391 -16.65 -20.75 -28.02
N ASP A 392 -17.71 -20.17 -28.57
CA ASP A 392 -17.67 -19.26 -29.74
C ASP A 392 -16.80 -18.00 -29.50
N ARG A 393 -16.32 -17.75 -28.27
CA ARG A 393 -15.36 -16.69 -27.93
C ARG A 393 -14.27 -17.18 -26.96
N PRO A 394 -13.01 -16.73 -27.12
CA PRO A 394 -11.98 -16.94 -26.12
C PRO A 394 -12.38 -16.28 -24.79
N ALA A 395 -12.00 -16.89 -23.67
CA ALA A 395 -12.36 -16.40 -22.34
C ALA A 395 -11.81 -14.98 -22.09
N SER A 396 -10.65 -14.64 -22.68
CA SER A 396 -10.09 -13.30 -22.69
C SER A 396 -11.01 -12.22 -23.27
N ASP A 397 -11.83 -12.48 -24.29
CA ASP A 397 -12.74 -11.45 -24.83
C ASP A 397 -13.80 -11.02 -23.82
N SER A 398 -14.41 -12.00 -23.13
CA SER A 398 -15.41 -11.70 -22.10
C SER A 398 -14.77 -11.03 -20.88
N ARG A 399 -13.55 -11.42 -20.51
CA ARG A 399 -12.81 -10.80 -19.39
C ARG A 399 -12.35 -9.39 -19.74
N ALA A 400 -11.92 -9.14 -20.97
CA ALA A 400 -11.56 -7.82 -21.46
C ALA A 400 -12.76 -6.87 -21.42
N GLN A 401 -13.91 -7.29 -21.95
CA GLN A 401 -15.15 -6.51 -21.87
C GLN A 401 -15.58 -6.21 -20.42
N ALA A 402 -15.45 -7.19 -19.52
CA ALA A 402 -15.75 -6.99 -18.10
C ALA A 402 -14.72 -6.04 -17.43
N ALA A 403 -13.44 -6.14 -17.78
CA ALA A 403 -12.39 -5.29 -17.26
C ALA A 403 -12.54 -3.84 -17.74
N GLU A 404 -12.88 -3.63 -19.01
CA GLU A 404 -13.18 -2.31 -19.59
C GLU A 404 -14.38 -1.68 -18.88
N ALA A 405 -15.50 -2.40 -18.79
CA ALA A 405 -16.68 -1.93 -18.06
C ALA A 405 -16.39 -1.67 -16.56
N ALA A 406 -15.52 -2.47 -15.92
CA ALA A 406 -15.12 -2.23 -14.54
C ALA A 406 -14.31 -0.93 -14.40
N LEU A 407 -13.38 -0.65 -15.31
CA LEU A 407 -12.58 0.57 -15.32
C LEU A 407 -13.45 1.82 -15.50
N ASP A 408 -14.43 1.76 -16.38
CA ASP A 408 -15.38 2.87 -16.61
C ASP A 408 -16.25 3.15 -15.37
N LEU A 409 -16.65 2.10 -14.65
CA LEU A 409 -17.51 2.23 -13.48
C LEU A 409 -16.74 2.63 -12.20
N LEU A 410 -15.47 2.23 -12.09
CA LEU A 410 -14.65 2.36 -10.87
C LEU A 410 -14.68 3.77 -10.25
N PRO A 411 -14.39 4.86 -10.99
CA PRO A 411 -14.40 6.23 -10.45
C PRO A 411 -15.70 6.56 -9.68
N SER A 412 -16.84 6.24 -10.28
CA SER A 412 -18.16 6.52 -9.70
C SER A 412 -18.48 5.66 -8.47
N LEU A 413 -17.94 4.44 -8.41
CA LEU A 413 -18.20 3.50 -7.32
C LEU A 413 -17.39 3.83 -6.06
N VAL A 414 -16.18 4.36 -6.26
CA VAL A 414 -15.24 4.63 -5.17
C VAL A 414 -15.35 6.05 -4.63
N THR A 415 -15.90 6.98 -5.41
CA THR A 415 -16.20 8.35 -4.94
C THR A 415 -17.22 8.32 -3.81
N GLY A 416 -16.95 9.09 -2.75
CA GLY A 416 -17.74 9.14 -1.52
C GLY A 416 -17.54 7.92 -0.61
N ARG A 417 -16.51 7.08 -0.85
CA ARG A 417 -16.23 5.88 -0.05
C ARG A 417 -14.92 6.00 0.72
N GLU A 418 -14.87 5.30 1.85
CA GLU A 418 -13.67 5.14 2.65
C GLU A 418 -12.68 4.17 1.98
N LEU A 419 -11.38 4.36 2.23
CA LEU A 419 -10.31 3.58 1.60
C LEU A 419 -10.48 2.05 1.72
N ALA A 420 -11.01 1.55 2.84
CA ALA A 420 -11.27 0.12 3.00
C ALA A 420 -12.35 -0.39 2.03
N ALA A 421 -13.44 0.37 1.86
CA ALA A 421 -14.52 0.05 0.93
C ALA A 421 -14.05 0.15 -0.53
N VAL A 422 -13.16 1.11 -0.83
CA VAL A 422 -12.49 1.22 -2.14
C VAL A 422 -11.73 -0.05 -2.46
N ARG A 423 -10.86 -0.51 -1.55
CA ARG A 423 -10.05 -1.72 -1.76
C ARG A 423 -10.92 -2.97 -1.95
N LEU A 424 -11.97 -3.15 -1.15
CA LEU A 424 -12.91 -4.26 -1.30
C LEU A 424 -13.69 -4.20 -2.63
N THR A 425 -14.09 -3.00 -3.06
CA THR A 425 -14.78 -2.79 -4.33
C THR A 425 -13.87 -3.18 -5.50
N VAL A 426 -12.64 -2.67 -5.54
CA VAL A 426 -11.66 -3.01 -6.57
C VAL A 426 -11.37 -4.52 -6.59
N ALA A 427 -11.11 -5.12 -5.43
CA ALA A 427 -10.81 -6.54 -5.33
C ALA A 427 -11.97 -7.46 -5.75
N SER A 428 -13.21 -6.98 -5.65
CA SER A 428 -14.40 -7.72 -6.09
C SER A 428 -14.70 -7.59 -7.59
N LEU A 429 -14.24 -6.51 -8.23
CA LEU A 429 -14.36 -6.28 -9.68
C LEU A 429 -13.23 -6.95 -10.44
N ASP A 430 -12.03 -6.82 -9.88
CA ASP A 430 -10.83 -7.51 -10.32
C ASP A 430 -10.55 -7.43 -11.85
N PRO A 431 -10.37 -6.22 -12.41
CA PRO A 431 -10.18 -6.04 -13.84
C PRO A 431 -8.92 -6.76 -14.34
N ASP A 432 -9.10 -7.66 -15.32
CA ASP A 432 -8.03 -8.41 -15.96
C ASP A 432 -7.34 -7.56 -17.04
N ALA A 433 -6.29 -6.84 -16.65
CA ALA A 433 -5.48 -6.03 -17.56
C ALA A 433 -4.76 -6.86 -18.64
N GLU A 434 -4.43 -8.12 -18.36
CA GLU A 434 -3.80 -8.99 -19.35
C GLU A 434 -4.78 -9.39 -20.44
N ALA A 435 -6.04 -9.67 -20.08
CA ALA A 435 -7.13 -9.85 -21.04
C ALA A 435 -7.36 -8.60 -21.88
N LEU A 436 -7.33 -7.39 -21.29
CA LEU A 436 -7.41 -6.13 -22.05
C LEU A 436 -6.28 -5.98 -23.08
N ARG A 437 -5.05 -6.37 -22.72
CA ARG A 437 -3.91 -6.33 -23.65
C ARG A 437 -3.90 -7.46 -24.68
N ALA A 438 -4.58 -8.57 -24.39
CA ALA A 438 -4.80 -9.65 -25.36
C ALA A 438 -5.94 -9.33 -26.34
N HIS A 439 -6.88 -8.49 -25.93
CA HIS A 439 -8.04 -8.12 -26.75
C HIS A 439 -7.65 -7.14 -27.85
N VAL A 440 -7.95 -7.50 -29.11
CA VAL A 440 -7.82 -6.61 -30.27
C VAL A 440 -9.23 -6.17 -30.68
N PRO A 441 -9.63 -4.92 -30.42
CA PRO A 441 -10.95 -4.43 -30.87
C PRO A 441 -10.99 -4.44 -32.40
N GLY A 442 -11.97 -5.15 -32.99
CA GLY A 442 -12.23 -5.13 -34.44
C GLY A 442 -12.28 -6.47 -35.18
N ARG A 443 -12.13 -7.63 -34.52
CA ARG A 443 -12.49 -8.93 -35.13
C ARG A 443 -14.01 -9.19 -35.02
N SER A 444 -14.82 -8.30 -35.56
CA SER A 444 -16.16 -8.69 -36.01
C SER A 444 -15.97 -9.68 -37.16
N HIS A 445 -16.35 -10.93 -36.95
CA HIS A 445 -16.39 -11.95 -38.00
C HIS A 445 -17.29 -11.44 -39.13
N GLY A 446 -16.70 -11.24 -40.31
CA GLY A 446 -17.42 -11.11 -41.57
C GLY A 446 -17.82 -12.45 -42.14
#